data_AF-A0A523SA16-F1
#
_entry.id   AF-A0A523SA16-F1
#
_cell.length_a   1.000
_cell.length_b   1.000
_cell.length_c   1.000
_cell.angle_alpha   90.00
_cell.angle_beta   90.00
_cell.angle_gamma   90.00
#
_symmetry.space_group_name_H-M   'P 1'
#
loop_
_entity.id
_entity.type
_entity.pdbx_description
1 polymer ?
#
loop_
_entity_poly.entity_id
_entity_poly.type
_entity_poly.pdbx_seq_one_letter_code
_entity_poly.pdbx_strand_id
1 'polypeptide(L)'
;MAKEYDVIIIGSGPNGLEIGAYLSKAGQKVLLLEKRYEAGGGLATEQITLPDYFHNTHAIFHMMVDYAPIYQDLKLEEEYDVRHILPELQWAMPLADGKCICVYRDVEKTCASIAKFSQKDADAYRDMYRECDEMMRQIIGPQTYVKPEPFPLAAARMDTSELGRKVTELSEKTPDEFIKDTFENDHVRTLMLYACCHWGLDYSQSGVGYLIPLYFNRMSNYRLTAGGSHRVSNALLKAIFENQGQIRTSAQIKRIIVENGTAKGVELDDGTQFMANKAVVSTIDIHQTFLKYVGEDNLENDFVDMVNAWQWEKWSLCDLHLALEEPPHFKAAESNPDIDKAFIYVLGYENSDELRHEWDLMDTGELPEKAGYIACFPSVHDPYQAPPGRASAVLSQMAPFELKDGGSEKWLRFKFREQIADYQLATLEKYAPNITKDKVLWWNITTPADIQNKFANMVRGSYKQGQYHPLQMGYLRPNQECSHNVTPIKNLFVGGAGVWPGGCVIWGPGYVCANTVAEECGIEKWWKESEIVTKAREKGYIP
;
A
#
# COMPACT_ATOMS: atom_id res chain seq x y z
N MET A 1 10.43 17.55 34.78
CA MET A 1 11.52 16.60 34.48
C MET A 1 11.20 15.95 33.15
N ALA A 2 12.17 15.87 32.23
CA ALA A 2 11.98 15.19 30.96
C ALA A 2 11.74 13.68 31.21
N LYS A 3 10.91 13.05 30.38
CA LYS A 3 10.64 11.61 30.49
C LYS A 3 11.62 10.85 29.58
N GLU A 4 12.31 9.87 30.14
CA GLU A 4 13.32 9.07 29.43
C GLU A 4 12.75 7.76 28.91
N TYR A 5 13.10 7.42 27.67
CA TYR A 5 12.75 6.20 26.95
C TYR A 5 13.99 5.63 26.28
N ASP A 6 14.02 4.34 25.97
CA ASP A 6 15.12 3.78 25.18
C ASP A 6 14.97 4.17 23.72
N VAL A 7 13.74 4.04 23.19
CA VAL A 7 13.41 4.34 21.80
C VAL A 7 12.16 5.19 21.74
N ILE A 8 12.23 6.31 20.99
CA ILE A 8 11.07 7.14 20.66
C ILE A 8 10.77 6.97 19.18
N ILE A 9 9.53 6.66 18.84
CA ILE A 9 9.06 6.47 17.47
C ILE A 9 8.07 7.60 17.12
N ILE A 10 8.32 8.27 16.01
CA ILE A 10 7.47 9.32 15.46
C ILE A 10 6.53 8.69 14.43
N GLY A 11 5.23 8.79 14.70
CA GLY A 11 4.16 8.18 13.92
C GLY A 11 3.75 6.80 14.45
N SER A 12 2.45 6.57 14.58
CA SER A 12 1.88 5.28 14.97
C SER A 12 1.08 4.63 13.83
N GLY A 13 1.55 4.84 12.58
CA GLY A 13 1.09 4.08 11.42
C GLY A 13 1.57 2.63 11.44
N PRO A 14 1.32 1.85 10.37
CA PRO A 14 1.63 0.41 10.34
C PRO A 14 3.09 0.12 10.70
N ASN A 15 4.04 0.81 10.05
CA ASN A 15 5.47 0.60 10.30
C ASN A 15 5.90 1.04 11.71
N GLY A 16 5.33 2.13 12.24
CA GLY A 16 5.63 2.61 13.59
C GLY A 16 5.15 1.62 14.65
N LEU A 17 3.94 1.06 14.46
CA LEU A 17 3.40 0.01 15.31
C LEU A 17 4.20 -1.28 15.23
N GLU A 18 4.64 -1.68 14.04
CA GLU A 18 5.51 -2.84 13.84
C GLU A 18 6.84 -2.69 14.60
N ILE A 19 7.55 -1.58 14.39
CA ILE A 19 8.82 -1.30 15.08
C ILE A 19 8.58 -1.26 16.60
N GLY A 20 7.51 -0.59 17.03
CA GLY A 20 7.13 -0.51 18.43
C GLY A 20 6.88 -1.87 19.06
N ALA A 21 6.18 -2.77 18.37
CA ALA A 21 5.87 -4.11 18.85
C ALA A 21 7.13 -4.99 18.97
N TYR A 22 8.00 -4.98 17.96
CA TYR A 22 9.27 -5.73 18.02
C TYR A 22 10.18 -5.24 19.16
N LEU A 23 10.40 -3.92 19.25
CA LEU A 23 11.36 -3.34 20.20
C LEU A 23 10.84 -3.38 21.65
N SER A 24 9.54 -3.16 21.88
CA SER A 24 8.97 -3.30 23.23
C SER A 24 9.06 -4.73 23.72
N LYS A 25 8.74 -5.73 22.88
CA LYS A 25 8.89 -7.15 23.21
C LYS A 25 10.35 -7.59 23.37
N ALA A 26 11.31 -6.84 22.81
CA ALA A 26 12.75 -6.95 23.13
C ALA A 26 13.14 -6.25 24.45
N GLY A 27 12.17 -5.91 25.30
CA GLY A 27 12.39 -5.31 26.61
C GLY A 27 12.79 -3.83 26.59
N GLN A 28 12.66 -3.14 25.45
CA GLN A 28 12.98 -1.72 25.37
C GLN A 28 11.83 -0.86 25.89
N LYS A 29 12.14 0.24 26.59
CA LYS A 29 11.16 1.23 26.97
C LYS A 29 10.80 2.11 25.77
N VAL A 30 9.76 1.73 25.03
CA VAL A 30 9.35 2.39 23.78
C VAL A 30 8.25 3.43 24.01
N LEU A 31 8.34 4.58 23.34
CA LEU A 31 7.25 5.57 23.20
C LEU A 31 6.95 5.84 21.74
N LEU A 32 5.70 5.66 21.31
CA LEU A 32 5.21 6.14 20.02
C LEU A 32 4.49 7.48 20.21
N LEU A 33 4.77 8.43 19.33
CA LEU A 33 4.13 9.75 19.28
C LEU A 33 3.23 9.84 18.05
N GLU A 34 1.93 10.03 18.26
CA GLU A 34 0.92 10.10 17.21
C GLU A 34 0.24 11.46 17.19
N LYS A 35 0.21 12.08 16.02
CA LYS A 35 -0.41 13.39 15.81
C LYS A 35 -1.93 13.35 15.97
N ARG A 36 -2.57 12.30 15.45
CA ARG A 36 -4.02 12.11 15.53
C ARG A 36 -4.45 11.62 16.91
N TYR A 37 -5.76 11.59 17.15
CA TYR A 37 -6.34 11.04 18.38
C TYR A 37 -6.29 9.50 18.44
N GLU A 38 -5.94 8.83 17.34
CA GLU A 38 -5.99 7.38 17.16
C GLU A 38 -4.78 6.89 16.36
N ALA A 39 -4.29 5.70 16.71
CA ALA A 39 -3.17 5.03 16.06
C ALA A 39 -3.64 4.06 14.95
N GLY A 40 -2.74 3.71 14.03
CA GLY A 40 -3.00 2.78 12.94
C GLY A 40 -2.77 3.36 11.55
N GLY A 41 -2.85 4.68 11.40
CA GLY A 41 -2.59 5.34 10.12
C GLY A 41 -3.52 4.79 9.01
N GLY A 42 -2.93 4.28 7.93
CA GLY A 42 -3.67 3.69 6.80
C GLY A 42 -4.45 2.41 7.14
N LEU A 43 -4.23 1.79 8.31
CA LEU A 43 -5.05 0.67 8.83
C LEU A 43 -6.34 1.18 9.49
N ALA A 44 -7.02 2.15 8.89
CA ALA A 44 -8.24 2.71 9.44
C ALA A 44 -9.48 1.91 9.02
N THR A 45 -10.41 1.70 9.95
CA THR A 45 -11.75 1.17 9.71
C THR A 45 -12.75 2.08 10.42
N GLU A 46 -13.65 2.73 9.68
CA GLU A 46 -14.43 3.85 10.17
C GLU A 46 -15.90 3.79 9.71
N GLN A 47 -16.79 4.43 10.46
CA GLN A 47 -18.20 4.59 10.11
C GLN A 47 -18.44 5.98 9.51
N ILE A 48 -18.00 6.16 8.26
CA ILE A 48 -18.04 7.45 7.54
C ILE A 48 -19.33 7.69 6.74
N THR A 49 -20.25 6.72 6.72
CA THR A 49 -21.56 6.86 6.07
C THR A 49 -22.70 6.81 7.09
N LEU A 50 -23.22 5.63 7.40
CA LEU A 50 -24.27 5.40 8.40
C LEU A 50 -23.71 4.54 9.55
N PRO A 51 -24.34 4.59 10.74
CA PRO A 51 -24.04 3.64 11.80
C PRO A 51 -24.13 2.18 11.31
N ASP A 52 -23.24 1.33 11.81
CA ASP A 52 -23.10 -0.09 11.47
C ASP A 52 -22.64 -0.41 10.04
N TYR A 53 -22.27 0.61 9.24
CA TYR A 53 -21.56 0.44 7.97
C TYR A 53 -20.08 0.82 8.15
N PHE A 54 -19.21 -0.18 8.11
CA PHE A 54 -17.78 0.00 8.29
C PHE A 54 -17.05 0.10 6.96
N HIS A 55 -16.11 1.03 6.88
CA HIS A 55 -15.30 1.33 5.70
C HIS A 55 -13.83 1.29 6.05
N ASN A 56 -13.06 0.52 5.28
CA ASN A 56 -11.60 0.59 5.33
C ASN A 56 -11.17 1.75 4.43
N THR A 57 -10.95 2.95 4.99
CA THR A 57 -10.79 4.19 4.19
C THR A 57 -9.41 4.33 3.54
N HIS A 58 -8.56 3.31 3.63
CA HIS A 58 -7.23 3.26 3.01
C HIS A 58 -6.83 1.81 2.73
N ALA A 59 -6.18 1.13 3.69
CA ALA A 59 -5.76 -0.25 3.50
C ALA A 59 -6.98 -1.16 3.57
N ILE A 60 -7.44 -1.64 2.42
CA ILE A 60 -8.49 -2.64 2.28
C ILE A 60 -7.92 -3.98 1.79
N PHE A 61 -6.95 -3.91 0.87
CA PHE A 61 -6.30 -5.07 0.28
C PHE A 61 -4.94 -5.32 0.94
N HIS A 62 -4.84 -6.41 1.71
CA HIS A 62 -3.60 -6.84 2.35
C HIS A 62 -2.85 -7.79 1.42
N MET A 63 -1.63 -7.41 1.05
CA MET A 63 -0.92 -7.99 -0.10
C MET A 63 0.24 -8.92 0.24
N MET A 64 0.73 -8.90 1.49
CA MET A 64 1.95 -9.60 1.88
C MET A 64 1.75 -10.48 3.12
N VAL A 65 0.52 -10.87 3.44
CA VAL A 65 0.21 -11.61 4.68
C VAL A 65 0.96 -12.95 4.75
N ASP A 66 1.21 -13.61 3.61
CA ASP A 66 1.97 -14.87 3.56
C ASP A 66 3.48 -14.70 3.73
N TYR A 67 3.99 -13.48 3.56
CA TYR A 67 5.42 -13.21 3.54
C TYR A 67 5.89 -12.40 4.73
N ALA A 68 5.05 -11.50 5.25
CA ALA A 68 5.41 -10.54 6.28
C ALA A 68 5.74 -11.22 7.62
N PRO A 69 6.99 -11.12 8.12
CA PRO A 69 7.42 -11.82 9.33
C PRO A 69 6.55 -11.52 10.56
N ILE A 70 6.03 -10.29 10.66
CA ILE A 70 5.23 -9.83 11.80
C ILE A 70 4.04 -10.75 12.13
N TYR A 71 3.40 -11.35 11.12
CA TYR A 71 2.26 -12.25 11.33
C TYR A 71 2.68 -13.51 12.10
N GLN A 72 3.83 -14.09 11.74
CA GLN A 72 4.35 -15.30 12.38
C GLN A 72 5.08 -14.99 13.70
N ASP A 73 5.89 -13.92 13.73
CA ASP A 73 6.70 -13.56 14.89
C ASP A 73 5.84 -13.18 16.10
N LEU A 74 4.76 -12.43 15.88
CA LEU A 74 3.81 -12.08 16.92
C LEU A 74 2.63 -13.05 17.03
N LYS A 75 2.54 -14.04 16.13
CA LYS A 75 1.42 -14.99 16.06
C LYS A 75 0.08 -14.26 16.07
N LEU A 76 -0.07 -13.32 15.13
CA LEU A 76 -1.18 -12.36 15.16
C LEU A 76 -2.56 -13.03 15.07
N GLU A 77 -2.65 -14.18 14.40
CA GLU A 77 -3.88 -14.96 14.35
C GLU A 77 -4.15 -15.66 15.69
N GLU A 78 -3.17 -16.37 16.24
CA GLU A 78 -3.35 -17.21 17.43
C GLU A 78 -3.47 -16.40 18.74
N GLU A 79 -2.69 -15.33 18.88
CA GLU A 79 -2.60 -14.56 20.14
C GLU A 79 -3.53 -13.33 20.14
N TYR A 80 -3.92 -12.84 18.96
CA TYR A 80 -4.68 -11.59 18.80
C TYR A 80 -5.92 -11.68 17.91
N ASP A 81 -6.24 -12.87 17.37
CA ASP A 81 -7.41 -13.13 16.51
C ASP A 81 -7.46 -12.27 15.24
N VAL A 82 -6.29 -11.89 14.70
CA VAL A 82 -6.19 -11.18 13.42
C VAL A 82 -6.33 -12.19 12.28
N ARG A 83 -7.56 -12.39 11.83
CA ARG A 83 -7.87 -13.29 10.71
C ARG A 83 -7.94 -12.54 9.40
N HIS A 84 -7.49 -13.22 8.35
CA HIS A 84 -7.59 -12.73 6.98
C HIS A 84 -8.51 -13.63 6.16
N ILE A 85 -9.44 -13.00 5.46
CA ILE A 85 -10.31 -13.63 4.48
C ILE A 85 -9.60 -13.52 3.13
N LEU A 86 -9.51 -14.65 2.43
CA LEU A 86 -8.87 -14.75 1.12
C LEU A 86 -9.94 -15.19 0.09
N PRO A 87 -10.65 -14.22 -0.54
CA PRO A 87 -11.72 -14.52 -1.50
C PRO A 87 -11.24 -15.37 -2.67
N GLU A 88 -12.07 -16.31 -3.12
CA GLU A 88 -11.73 -17.21 -4.23
C GLU A 88 -11.65 -16.48 -5.58
N LEU A 89 -12.63 -15.62 -5.87
CA LEU A 89 -12.63 -14.74 -7.04
C LEU A 89 -12.00 -13.40 -6.65
N GLN A 90 -10.80 -13.14 -7.13
CA GLN A 90 -9.99 -11.99 -6.73
C GLN A 90 -10.33 -10.75 -7.56
N TRP A 91 -10.36 -10.90 -8.89
CA TRP A 91 -10.71 -9.81 -9.81
C TRP A 91 -11.81 -10.21 -10.76
N ALA A 92 -12.68 -9.27 -11.10
CA ALA A 92 -13.61 -9.38 -12.21
C ALA A 92 -13.65 -8.08 -13.03
N MET A 93 -13.69 -8.19 -14.34
CA MET A 93 -13.97 -7.08 -15.25
C MET A 93 -15.24 -7.43 -16.03
N PRO A 94 -16.43 -6.99 -15.55
CA PRO A 94 -17.66 -7.13 -16.33
C PRO A 94 -17.63 -6.19 -17.53
N LEU A 95 -18.19 -6.64 -18.65
CA LEU A 95 -18.25 -5.92 -19.92
C LEU A 95 -19.70 -5.48 -20.20
N ALA A 96 -19.86 -4.44 -21.03
CA ALA A 96 -21.18 -3.92 -21.38
C ALA A 96 -22.09 -4.96 -22.07
N ASP A 97 -21.52 -5.99 -22.70
CA ASP A 97 -22.24 -7.07 -23.38
C ASP A 97 -22.73 -8.20 -22.44
N GLY A 98 -22.47 -8.08 -21.13
CA GLY A 98 -22.87 -9.07 -20.12
C GLY A 98 -21.89 -10.22 -19.93
N LYS A 99 -20.74 -10.24 -20.61
CA LYS A 99 -19.63 -11.13 -20.30
C LYS A 99 -18.76 -10.55 -19.18
N CYS A 100 -17.82 -11.35 -18.69
CA CYS A 100 -16.79 -10.88 -17.76
C CYS A 100 -15.49 -11.68 -17.90
N ILE A 101 -14.37 -11.03 -17.61
CA ILE A 101 -13.08 -11.70 -17.36
C ILE A 101 -12.88 -11.79 -15.86
N CYS A 102 -12.53 -12.96 -15.36
CA CYS A 102 -12.36 -13.24 -13.94
C CYS A 102 -10.97 -13.81 -13.66
N VAL A 103 -10.32 -13.33 -12.60
CA VAL A 103 -9.11 -13.91 -12.04
C VAL A 103 -9.42 -14.48 -10.66
N TYR A 104 -9.28 -15.79 -10.57
CA TYR A 104 -9.43 -16.59 -9.37
C TYR A 104 -8.05 -16.88 -8.76
N ARG A 105 -8.07 -17.35 -7.51
CA ARG A 105 -6.89 -17.95 -6.87
C ARG A 105 -6.44 -19.22 -7.58
N ASP A 106 -7.40 -20.01 -8.04
CA ASP A 106 -7.14 -21.19 -8.87
C ASP A 106 -6.77 -20.75 -10.28
N VAL A 107 -5.51 -20.96 -10.65
CA VAL A 107 -4.96 -20.60 -11.96
C VAL A 107 -5.74 -21.24 -13.11
N GLU A 108 -6.25 -22.46 -12.96
CA GLU A 108 -6.98 -23.14 -14.04
C GLU A 108 -8.39 -22.57 -14.21
N LYS A 109 -9.04 -22.12 -13.12
CA LYS A 109 -10.29 -21.34 -13.24
C LYS A 109 -10.07 -20.01 -13.94
N THR A 110 -8.96 -19.33 -13.64
CA THR A 110 -8.59 -18.09 -14.35
C THR A 110 -8.36 -18.36 -15.84
N CYS A 111 -7.59 -19.40 -16.17
CA CYS A 111 -7.35 -19.81 -17.56
C CYS A 111 -8.67 -20.14 -18.27
N ALA A 112 -9.59 -20.86 -17.61
CA ALA A 112 -10.91 -21.15 -18.16
C ALA A 112 -11.75 -19.89 -18.39
N SER A 113 -11.64 -18.87 -17.52
CA SER A 113 -12.27 -17.57 -17.74
C SER A 113 -11.68 -16.83 -18.94
N ILE A 114 -10.35 -16.81 -19.07
CA ILE A 114 -9.64 -16.13 -20.17
C ILE A 114 -9.88 -16.86 -21.51
N ALA A 115 -9.97 -18.18 -21.51
CA ALA A 115 -10.19 -19.01 -22.70
C ALA A 115 -11.54 -18.73 -23.40
N LYS A 116 -12.52 -18.15 -22.68
CA LYS A 116 -13.77 -17.64 -23.29
C LYS A 116 -13.53 -16.49 -24.27
N PHE A 117 -12.36 -15.83 -24.19
CA PHE A 117 -11.95 -14.69 -25.01
C PHE A 117 -10.77 -15.03 -25.93
N SER A 118 -9.75 -15.72 -25.41
CA SER A 118 -8.65 -16.28 -26.19
C SER A 118 -8.01 -17.47 -25.47
N GLN A 119 -7.96 -18.62 -26.15
CA GLN A 119 -7.26 -19.80 -25.62
C GLN A 119 -5.76 -19.55 -25.50
N LYS A 120 -5.16 -18.79 -26.43
CA LYS A 120 -3.74 -18.48 -26.42
C LYS A 120 -3.37 -17.61 -25.22
N ASP A 121 -4.21 -16.63 -24.88
CA ASP A 121 -4.01 -15.80 -23.68
C ASP A 121 -4.18 -16.58 -22.39
N ALA A 122 -5.06 -17.59 -22.37
CA ALA A 122 -5.21 -18.47 -21.21
C ALA A 122 -3.92 -19.28 -20.98
N ASP A 123 -3.31 -19.78 -22.06
CA ASP A 123 -2.04 -20.52 -21.96
C ASP A 123 -0.89 -19.59 -21.57
N ALA A 124 -0.82 -18.38 -22.14
CA ALA A 124 0.16 -17.36 -21.75
C ALA A 124 0.01 -16.93 -20.28
N TYR A 125 -1.23 -16.76 -19.80
CA TYR A 125 -1.48 -16.44 -18.39
C TYR A 125 -0.98 -17.55 -17.46
N ARG A 126 -1.18 -18.82 -17.82
CA ARG A 126 -0.70 -19.95 -17.00
C ARG A 126 0.81 -19.94 -16.84
N ASP A 127 1.53 -19.68 -17.93
CA ASP A 127 3.00 -19.63 -17.91
C ASP A 127 3.48 -18.41 -17.12
N MET A 128 2.91 -17.23 -17.39
CA MET A 128 3.19 -16.01 -16.65
C MET A 128 2.93 -16.18 -15.14
N TYR A 129 1.81 -16.79 -14.74
CA TYR A 129 1.46 -17.03 -13.34
C TYR A 129 2.53 -17.87 -12.63
N ARG A 130 2.98 -18.96 -13.27
CA ARG A 130 4.01 -19.84 -12.70
C ARG A 130 5.34 -19.12 -12.52
N GLU A 131 5.77 -18.38 -13.55
CA GLU A 131 7.02 -17.64 -13.50
C GLU A 131 6.98 -16.51 -12.44
N CYS A 132 5.87 -15.79 -12.37
CA CYS A 132 5.68 -14.72 -11.39
C CYS A 132 5.60 -15.25 -9.96
N ASP A 133 4.91 -16.36 -9.72
CA ASP A 133 4.88 -17.02 -8.40
C ASP A 133 6.28 -17.46 -7.98
N GLU A 134 7.06 -18.05 -8.90
CA GLU A 134 8.42 -18.49 -8.61
C GLU A 134 9.34 -17.32 -8.27
N MET A 135 9.33 -16.26 -9.09
CA MET A 135 10.10 -15.02 -8.82
C MET A 135 9.69 -14.40 -7.49
N MET A 136 8.39 -14.37 -7.18
CA MET A 136 7.89 -13.82 -5.92
C MET A 136 8.36 -14.62 -4.72
N ARG A 137 8.24 -15.96 -4.76
CA ARG A 137 8.58 -16.83 -3.64
C ARG A 137 10.08 -16.94 -3.38
N GLN A 138 10.89 -16.92 -4.44
CA GLN A 138 12.34 -17.16 -4.32
C GLN A 138 13.16 -15.87 -4.20
N ILE A 139 12.67 -14.76 -4.76
CA ILE A 139 13.44 -13.53 -4.89
C ILE A 139 12.72 -12.34 -4.26
N ILE A 140 11.62 -11.88 -4.86
CA ILE A 140 11.03 -10.56 -4.54
C ILE A 140 10.43 -10.51 -3.13
N GLY A 141 9.71 -11.56 -2.72
CA GLY A 141 9.14 -11.67 -1.37
C GLY A 141 10.22 -11.64 -0.30
N PRO A 142 11.21 -12.54 -0.33
CA PRO A 142 12.36 -12.49 0.58
C PRO A 142 13.11 -11.15 0.56
N GLN A 143 13.38 -10.60 -0.63
CA GLN A 143 14.12 -9.33 -0.79
C GLN A 143 13.43 -8.15 -0.10
N THR A 144 12.09 -8.18 0.00
CA THR A 144 11.29 -7.14 0.68
C THR A 144 11.66 -6.97 2.16
N TYR A 145 12.24 -8.00 2.80
CA TYR A 145 12.51 -8.02 4.24
C TYR A 145 14.00 -8.00 4.60
N VAL A 146 14.87 -7.61 3.66
CA VAL A 146 16.30 -7.39 3.88
C VAL A 146 16.74 -6.02 3.39
N LYS A 147 17.93 -5.58 3.80
CA LYS A 147 18.54 -4.33 3.33
C LYS A 147 18.79 -4.41 1.80
N PRO A 148 18.50 -3.34 1.03
CA PRO A 148 18.71 -3.34 -0.41
C PRO A 148 20.20 -3.28 -0.76
N GLU A 149 20.60 -3.89 -1.88
CA GLU A 149 21.96 -3.75 -2.43
C GLU A 149 22.05 -2.64 -3.47
N PRO A 150 23.22 -1.99 -3.63
CA PRO A 150 23.51 -1.17 -4.80
C PRO A 150 23.22 -1.93 -6.10
N PHE A 151 22.61 -1.24 -7.08
CA PHE A 151 22.15 -1.88 -8.32
C PHE A 151 23.18 -2.75 -9.04
N PRO A 152 24.47 -2.36 -9.20
CA PRO A 152 25.44 -3.21 -9.88
C PRO A 152 25.70 -4.53 -9.15
N LEU A 153 25.66 -4.53 -7.82
CA LEU A 153 25.82 -5.75 -7.01
C LEU A 153 24.58 -6.62 -7.09
N ALA A 154 23.39 -6.00 -6.99
CA ALA A 154 22.13 -6.71 -7.15
C ALA A 154 22.02 -7.37 -8.53
N ALA A 155 22.35 -6.66 -9.61
CA ALA A 155 22.33 -7.19 -10.97
C ALA A 155 23.32 -8.35 -11.14
N ALA A 156 24.57 -8.18 -10.69
CA ALA A 156 25.58 -9.24 -10.75
C ALA A 156 25.15 -10.51 -9.99
N ARG A 157 24.44 -10.35 -8.85
CA ARG A 157 23.86 -11.46 -8.09
C ARG A 157 22.74 -12.14 -8.88
N MET A 158 21.80 -11.38 -9.42
CA MET A 158 20.68 -11.92 -10.20
C MET A 158 21.16 -12.72 -11.41
N ASP A 159 22.22 -12.25 -12.07
CA ASP A 159 22.80 -12.89 -13.27
C ASP A 159 23.40 -14.29 -13.02
N THR A 160 23.68 -14.64 -11.76
CA THR A 160 24.18 -15.97 -11.38
C THR A 160 23.16 -17.09 -11.58
N SER A 161 21.88 -16.75 -11.77
CA SER A 161 20.79 -17.72 -11.89
C SER A 161 19.87 -17.41 -13.08
N GLU A 162 19.18 -18.42 -13.60
CA GLU A 162 18.20 -18.21 -14.67
C GLU A 162 17.01 -17.36 -14.20
N LEU A 163 16.48 -17.66 -13.00
CA LEU A 163 15.36 -16.92 -12.43
C LEU A 163 15.71 -15.45 -12.17
N GLY A 164 16.92 -15.16 -11.68
CA GLY A 164 17.38 -13.79 -11.47
C GLY A 164 17.54 -13.02 -12.78
N ARG A 165 18.09 -13.64 -13.83
CA ARG A 165 18.15 -13.01 -15.17
C ARG A 165 16.78 -12.62 -15.69
N LYS A 166 15.74 -13.44 -15.50
CA LYS A 166 14.36 -13.09 -15.86
C LYS A 166 13.87 -11.83 -15.12
N VAL A 167 14.21 -11.66 -13.84
CA VAL A 167 13.88 -10.44 -13.08
C VAL A 167 14.61 -9.21 -13.64
N THR A 168 15.88 -9.35 -14.00
CA THR A 168 16.67 -8.29 -14.65
C THR A 168 16.06 -7.90 -16.00
N GLU A 169 15.73 -8.87 -16.86
CA GLU A 169 15.09 -8.64 -18.16
C GLU A 169 13.76 -7.90 -18.02
N LEU A 170 12.93 -8.27 -17.04
CA LEU A 170 11.68 -7.56 -16.76
C LEU A 170 11.91 -6.12 -16.31
N SER A 171 13.03 -5.83 -15.64
CA SER A 171 13.35 -4.46 -15.20
C SER A 171 13.51 -3.50 -16.38
N GLU A 172 13.89 -3.99 -17.55
CA GLU A 172 14.06 -3.18 -18.76
C GLU A 172 12.74 -2.91 -19.49
N LYS A 173 11.70 -3.70 -19.23
CA LYS A 173 10.39 -3.56 -19.86
C LYS A 173 9.52 -2.54 -19.14
N THR A 174 8.69 -1.84 -19.91
CA THR A 174 7.51 -1.16 -19.39
C THR A 174 6.39 -2.18 -19.12
N PRO A 175 5.44 -1.89 -18.20
CA PRO A 175 4.24 -2.71 -18.06
C PRO A 175 3.49 -2.89 -19.39
N ASP A 176 3.37 -1.83 -20.19
CA ASP A 176 2.65 -1.86 -21.46
C ASP A 176 3.28 -2.80 -22.49
N GLU A 177 4.60 -2.76 -22.67
CA GLU A 177 5.33 -3.68 -23.54
C GLU A 177 5.14 -5.12 -23.06
N PHE A 178 5.30 -5.37 -21.75
CA PHE A 178 5.11 -6.70 -21.18
C PHE A 178 3.71 -7.27 -21.47
N ILE A 179 2.66 -6.47 -21.26
CA ILE A 179 1.27 -6.89 -21.52
C ILE A 179 1.02 -7.13 -23.01
N LYS A 180 1.52 -6.24 -23.89
CA LYS A 180 1.36 -6.36 -25.34
C LYS A 180 2.09 -7.59 -25.91
N ASP A 181 3.26 -7.90 -25.37
CA ASP A 181 4.05 -9.07 -25.75
C ASP A 181 3.40 -10.39 -25.31
N THR A 182 2.68 -10.38 -24.19
CA THR A 182 2.18 -11.59 -23.53
C THR A 182 0.77 -11.97 -23.97
N PHE A 183 -0.11 -10.99 -24.14
CA PHE A 183 -1.54 -11.21 -24.44
C PHE A 183 -1.93 -10.62 -25.79
N GLU A 184 -2.98 -11.13 -26.44
CA GLU A 184 -3.48 -10.65 -27.74
C GLU A 184 -4.91 -10.10 -27.69
N ASN A 185 -5.77 -10.62 -26.80
CA ASN A 185 -7.13 -10.15 -26.64
C ASN A 185 -7.14 -8.85 -25.82
N ASP A 186 -7.82 -7.84 -26.34
CA ASP A 186 -7.75 -6.51 -25.76
C ASP A 186 -8.44 -6.38 -24.40
N HIS A 187 -9.52 -7.14 -24.15
CA HIS A 187 -10.13 -7.17 -22.81
C HIS A 187 -9.19 -7.83 -21.79
N VAL A 188 -8.46 -8.88 -22.18
CA VAL A 188 -7.45 -9.53 -21.32
C VAL A 188 -6.32 -8.53 -21.03
N ARG A 189 -5.79 -7.87 -22.07
CA ARG A 189 -4.79 -6.80 -21.92
C ARG A 189 -5.25 -5.70 -20.97
N THR A 190 -6.51 -5.28 -21.08
CA THR A 190 -7.11 -4.22 -20.24
C THR A 190 -7.03 -4.61 -18.76
N LEU A 191 -7.57 -5.78 -18.38
CA LEU A 191 -7.55 -6.21 -16.98
C LEU A 191 -6.13 -6.41 -16.46
N MET A 192 -5.24 -7.04 -17.24
CA MET A 192 -3.87 -7.32 -16.82
C MET A 192 -3.04 -6.04 -16.67
N LEU A 193 -3.17 -5.09 -17.60
CA LEU A 193 -2.50 -3.79 -17.52
C LEU A 193 -2.99 -3.00 -16.32
N TYR A 194 -4.31 -2.96 -16.10
CA TYR A 194 -4.88 -2.30 -14.93
C TYR A 194 -4.34 -2.89 -13.63
N ALA A 195 -4.41 -4.22 -13.46
CA ALA A 195 -3.94 -4.89 -12.25
C ALA A 195 -2.44 -4.68 -11.98
N CYS A 196 -1.63 -4.59 -13.04
CA CYS A 196 -0.19 -4.32 -12.93
C CYS A 196 0.11 -2.87 -12.50
N CYS A 197 -0.67 -1.90 -13.00
CA CYS A 197 -0.38 -0.46 -12.82
C CYS A 197 -1.12 0.19 -11.65
N HIS A 198 -2.26 -0.39 -11.21
CA HIS A 198 -3.21 0.23 -10.28
C HIS A 198 -2.56 0.76 -8.98
N TRP A 199 -1.53 0.09 -8.46
CA TRP A 199 -0.82 0.53 -7.26
C TRP A 199 0.38 1.45 -7.55
N GLY A 200 0.26 2.27 -8.61
CA GLY A 200 1.17 3.35 -8.95
C GLY A 200 2.48 2.88 -9.58
N LEU A 201 2.43 1.83 -10.41
CA LEU A 201 3.45 1.54 -11.40
C LEU A 201 2.99 2.20 -12.71
N ASP A 202 3.79 3.12 -13.24
CA ASP A 202 3.47 3.82 -14.48
C ASP A 202 3.58 2.86 -15.67
N TYR A 203 2.53 2.81 -16.49
CA TYR A 203 2.39 1.86 -17.59
C TYR A 203 3.50 2.00 -18.65
N SER A 204 4.11 3.19 -18.74
CA SER A 204 5.12 3.55 -19.73
C SER A 204 6.54 3.62 -19.16
N GLN A 205 6.71 3.37 -17.85
CA GLN A 205 8.00 3.52 -17.18
C GLN A 205 8.79 2.20 -17.12
N SER A 206 9.96 2.19 -17.75
CA SER A 206 10.96 1.13 -17.58
C SER A 206 11.86 1.38 -16.36
N GLY A 207 12.68 0.41 -15.97
CA GLY A 207 13.61 0.49 -14.83
C GLY A 207 13.00 0.06 -13.48
N VAL A 208 11.68 -0.14 -13.44
CA VAL A 208 10.93 -0.65 -12.27
C VAL A 208 10.10 -1.89 -12.60
N GLY A 209 10.31 -2.50 -13.78
CA GLY A 209 9.57 -3.67 -14.23
C GLY A 209 9.82 -4.95 -13.41
N TYR A 210 10.83 -4.99 -12.53
CA TYR A 210 10.96 -6.05 -11.51
C TYR A 210 9.75 -6.12 -10.55
N LEU A 211 8.90 -5.10 -10.51
CA LEU A 211 7.63 -5.11 -9.76
C LEU A 211 6.50 -5.81 -10.52
N ILE A 212 6.65 -6.13 -11.80
CA ILE A 212 5.63 -6.83 -12.58
C ILE A 212 5.25 -8.19 -11.93
N PRO A 213 6.22 -9.07 -11.57
CA PRO A 213 5.89 -10.33 -10.90
C PRO A 213 5.20 -10.13 -9.55
N LEU A 214 5.57 -9.09 -8.82
CA LEU A 214 4.95 -8.72 -7.54
C LEU A 214 3.46 -8.40 -7.73
N TYR A 215 3.10 -7.59 -8.73
CA TYR A 215 1.71 -7.23 -8.97
C TYR A 215 0.86 -8.39 -9.48
N PHE A 216 1.42 -9.24 -10.35
CA PHE A 216 0.71 -10.44 -10.79
C PHE A 216 0.53 -11.48 -9.69
N ASN A 217 1.51 -11.65 -8.80
CA ASN A 217 1.33 -12.49 -7.61
C ASN A 217 0.21 -11.92 -6.72
N ARG A 218 0.21 -10.61 -6.47
CA ARG A 218 -0.85 -9.93 -5.69
C ARG A 218 -2.24 -10.11 -6.29
N MET A 219 -2.36 -10.09 -7.62
CA MET A 219 -3.63 -10.25 -8.34
C MET A 219 -4.43 -11.49 -7.92
N SER A 220 -3.76 -12.54 -7.45
CA SER A 220 -4.40 -13.78 -6.98
C SER A 220 -4.35 -13.98 -5.46
N ASN A 221 -3.81 -13.03 -4.69
CA ASN A 221 -3.49 -13.22 -3.26
C ASN A 221 -3.91 -12.06 -2.34
N TYR A 222 -4.78 -11.14 -2.79
CA TYR A 222 -5.30 -10.09 -1.91
C TYR A 222 -6.17 -10.67 -0.79
N ARG A 223 -5.97 -10.12 0.41
CA ARG A 223 -6.71 -10.49 1.61
C ARG A 223 -7.48 -9.30 2.19
N LEU A 224 -8.62 -9.60 2.76
CA LEU A 224 -9.39 -8.70 3.60
C LEU A 224 -9.15 -9.07 5.07
N THR A 225 -8.89 -8.11 5.94
CA THR A 225 -8.87 -8.40 7.39
C THR A 225 -10.30 -8.52 7.90
N ALA A 226 -10.62 -9.65 8.54
CA ALA A 226 -11.93 -9.85 9.16
C ALA A 226 -12.16 -8.82 10.28
N GLY A 227 -13.32 -8.18 10.28
CA GLY A 227 -13.64 -7.06 11.18
C GLY A 227 -12.95 -5.74 10.83
N GLY A 228 -12.34 -5.64 9.64
CA GLY A 228 -11.68 -4.44 9.12
C GLY A 228 -10.19 -4.32 9.48
N SER A 229 -9.46 -3.55 8.68
CA SER A 229 -8.01 -3.38 8.78
C SER A 229 -7.51 -2.80 10.10
N HIS A 230 -8.34 -2.05 10.81
CA HIS A 230 -8.00 -1.54 12.15
C HIS A 230 -7.81 -2.66 13.19
N ARG A 231 -8.24 -3.89 12.90
CA ARG A 231 -7.93 -5.05 13.73
C ARG A 231 -6.43 -5.33 13.78
N VAL A 232 -5.71 -5.12 12.68
CA VAL A 232 -4.26 -5.30 12.66
C VAL A 232 -3.55 -4.26 13.52
N SER A 233 -3.93 -2.98 13.42
CA SER A 233 -3.36 -1.94 14.29
C SER A 233 -3.67 -2.21 15.76
N ASN A 234 -4.91 -2.59 16.10
CA ASN A 234 -5.30 -2.92 17.47
C ASN A 234 -4.49 -4.08 18.07
N ALA A 235 -4.19 -5.11 17.28
CA ALA A 235 -3.34 -6.21 17.73
C ALA A 235 -1.93 -5.74 18.07
N LEU A 236 -1.32 -4.91 17.20
CA LEU A 236 0.01 -4.35 17.45
C LEU A 236 0.01 -3.39 18.64
N LEU A 237 -1.03 -2.57 18.80
CA LEU A 237 -1.23 -1.72 19.99
C LEU A 237 -1.25 -2.56 21.27
N LYS A 238 -2.01 -3.66 21.27
CA LYS A 238 -2.09 -4.58 22.41
C LYS A 238 -0.72 -5.22 22.69
N ALA A 239 -0.02 -5.70 21.66
CA ALA A 239 1.32 -6.27 21.80
C ALA A 239 2.32 -5.26 22.41
N ILE A 240 2.26 -3.99 22.01
CA ILE A 240 3.09 -2.92 22.58
C ILE A 240 2.78 -2.73 24.07
N PHE A 241 1.50 -2.63 24.44
CA PHE A 241 1.09 -2.39 25.83
C PHE A 241 1.40 -3.56 26.76
N GLU A 242 1.22 -4.80 26.29
CA GLU A 242 1.59 -6.01 27.04
C GLU A 242 3.09 -6.05 27.34
N ASN A 243 3.91 -5.46 26.47
CA ASN A 243 5.36 -5.32 26.64
C ASN A 243 5.77 -3.94 27.18
N GLN A 244 4.87 -3.25 27.89
CA GLN A 244 5.11 -1.99 28.62
C GLN A 244 5.52 -0.79 27.73
N GLY A 245 5.40 -0.92 26.40
CA GLY A 245 5.51 0.21 25.49
C GLY A 245 4.35 1.19 25.67
N GLN A 246 4.56 2.44 25.26
CA GLN A 246 3.58 3.51 25.44
C GLN A 246 3.28 4.23 24.13
N ILE A 247 2.08 4.79 24.04
CA ILE A 247 1.64 5.57 22.90
C ILE A 247 1.00 6.85 23.42
N ARG A 248 1.43 7.98 22.86
CA ARG A 248 0.84 9.28 23.13
C ARG A 248 0.21 9.81 21.85
N THR A 249 -1.11 9.79 21.81
CA THR A 249 -1.91 10.42 20.75
C THR A 249 -2.04 11.92 20.99
N SER A 250 -2.53 12.65 19.99
CA SER A 250 -2.62 14.11 19.99
C SER A 250 -1.28 14.80 20.30
N ALA A 251 -0.17 14.16 19.93
CA ALA A 251 1.19 14.63 20.12
C ALA A 251 1.65 15.40 18.88
N GLN A 252 1.51 16.73 18.91
CA GLN A 252 2.05 17.60 17.86
C GLN A 252 3.55 17.78 18.10
N ILE A 253 4.35 17.26 17.18
CA ILE A 253 5.80 17.39 17.25
C ILE A 253 6.21 18.79 16.79
N LYS A 254 7.08 19.41 17.57
CA LYS A 254 7.73 20.68 17.22
C LYS A 254 9.07 20.44 16.53
N ARG A 255 9.92 19.57 17.10
CA ARG A 255 11.24 19.22 16.54
C ARG A 255 11.79 17.92 17.13
N ILE A 256 12.73 17.32 16.41
CA ILE A 256 13.68 16.34 16.94
C ILE A 256 14.79 17.12 17.64
N ILE A 257 15.14 16.73 18.86
CA ILE A 257 16.21 17.36 19.63
C ILE A 257 17.53 16.78 19.12
N VAL A 258 18.30 17.60 18.40
CA VAL A 258 19.61 17.24 17.87
C VAL A 258 20.69 18.00 18.63
N GLU A 259 21.71 17.28 19.11
CA GLU A 259 22.88 17.84 19.79
C GLU A 259 24.14 17.25 19.19
N ASN A 260 25.03 18.11 18.65
CA ASN A 260 26.29 17.69 18.02
C ASN A 260 26.09 16.55 16.99
N GLY A 261 25.11 16.72 16.09
CA GLY A 261 24.79 15.72 15.05
C GLY A 261 24.16 14.42 15.57
N THR A 262 23.72 14.36 16.84
CA THR A 262 23.08 13.18 17.43
C THR A 262 21.65 13.49 17.87
N ALA A 263 20.69 12.66 17.48
CA ALA A 263 19.32 12.74 17.99
C ALA A 263 19.25 12.30 19.46
N LYS A 264 18.66 13.13 20.31
CA LYS A 264 18.53 12.95 21.77
C LYS A 264 17.10 12.78 22.24
N GLY A 265 16.12 13.12 21.41
CA GLY A 265 14.72 13.11 21.84
C GLY A 265 13.80 13.87 20.90
N VAL A 266 12.59 14.13 21.37
CA VAL A 266 11.54 14.84 20.65
C VAL A 266 10.91 15.88 21.56
N GLU A 267 10.72 17.10 21.04
CA GLU A 267 9.98 18.19 21.70
C GLU A 267 8.62 18.36 21.02
N LEU A 268 7.55 18.43 21.82
CA LEU A 268 6.19 18.75 21.37
C LEU A 268 5.94 20.26 21.31
N ASP A 269 4.87 20.68 20.65
CA ASP A 269 4.47 22.08 20.52
C ASP A 269 4.18 22.77 21.86
N ASP A 270 3.65 22.02 22.83
CA ASP A 270 3.41 22.45 24.21
C ASP A 270 4.69 22.58 25.07
N GLY A 271 5.86 22.28 24.48
CA GLY A 271 7.17 22.33 25.15
C GLY A 271 7.52 21.07 25.95
N THR A 272 6.64 20.05 25.99
CA THR A 272 6.97 18.75 26.58
C THR A 272 8.13 18.10 25.83
N GLN A 273 9.13 17.63 26.57
CA GLN A 273 10.28 16.94 26.01
C GLN A 273 10.34 15.47 26.46
N PHE A 274 10.59 14.60 25.48
CA PHE A 274 10.84 13.18 25.67
C PHE A 274 12.27 12.88 25.20
N MET A 275 13.09 12.27 26.07
CA MET A 275 14.48 11.95 25.76
C MET A 275 14.63 10.47 25.40
N ALA A 276 15.46 10.18 24.41
CA ALA A 276 15.79 8.85 23.94
C ALA A 276 17.22 8.47 24.33
N ASN A 277 17.39 7.35 25.05
CA ASN A 277 18.69 6.85 25.45
C ASN A 277 19.43 6.14 24.31
N LYS A 278 18.69 5.50 23.39
CA LYS A 278 19.26 4.72 22.29
C LYS A 278 18.92 5.31 20.92
N ALA A 279 17.63 5.49 20.61
CA ALA A 279 17.21 5.83 19.26
C ALA A 279 15.97 6.73 19.19
N VAL A 280 15.94 7.60 18.18
CA VAL A 280 14.72 8.22 17.65
C VAL A 280 14.45 7.61 16.28
N VAL A 281 13.23 7.16 16.03
CA VAL A 281 12.84 6.53 14.77
C VAL A 281 11.72 7.34 14.14
N SER A 282 11.88 7.77 12.90
CA SER A 282 10.83 8.44 12.13
C SER A 282 10.16 7.48 11.15
N THR A 283 8.84 7.34 11.25
CA THR A 283 8.03 6.56 10.28
C THR A 283 7.15 7.45 9.40
N ILE A 284 7.37 8.75 9.49
CA ILE A 284 6.75 9.77 8.65
C ILE A 284 7.66 10.15 7.50
N ASP A 285 7.17 10.96 6.58
CA ASP A 285 7.83 11.29 5.33
C ASP A 285 9.14 12.05 5.56
N ILE A 286 10.00 11.97 4.55
CA ILE A 286 11.37 12.48 4.61
C ILE A 286 11.42 14.01 4.69
N HIS A 287 10.45 14.74 4.14
CA HIS A 287 10.46 16.20 4.21
C HIS A 287 10.11 16.66 5.63
N GLN A 288 9.07 16.08 6.23
CA GLN A 288 8.74 16.36 7.62
C GLN A 288 9.87 15.94 8.55
N THR A 289 10.46 14.76 8.32
CA THR A 289 11.56 14.27 9.16
C THR A 289 12.77 15.19 9.09
N PHE A 290 13.30 15.44 7.89
CA PHE A 290 14.59 16.09 7.73
C PHE A 290 14.47 17.62 7.69
N LEU A 291 13.64 18.18 6.80
CA LEU A 291 13.57 19.63 6.61
C LEU A 291 12.86 20.31 7.78
N LYS A 292 11.77 19.70 8.28
CA LYS A 292 10.94 20.31 9.33
C LYS A 292 11.38 19.98 10.74
N TYR A 293 11.51 18.69 11.09
CA TYR A 293 11.71 18.29 12.49
C TYR A 293 13.18 18.17 12.90
N VAL A 294 14.07 17.71 12.03
CA VAL A 294 15.53 17.84 12.24
C VAL A 294 15.96 19.29 12.02
N GLY A 295 15.43 19.94 10.98
CA GLY A 295 15.77 21.31 10.60
C GLY A 295 16.98 21.35 9.67
N GLU A 296 16.87 22.12 8.59
CA GLU A 296 17.88 22.24 7.54
C GLU A 296 19.27 22.62 8.08
N ASP A 297 19.35 23.45 9.12
CA ASP A 297 20.61 23.88 9.75
C ASP A 297 21.44 22.73 10.35
N ASN A 298 20.84 21.55 10.56
CA ASN A 298 21.52 20.35 11.05
C ASN A 298 21.96 19.38 9.93
N LEU A 299 21.74 19.74 8.66
CA LEU A 299 21.95 18.87 7.50
C LEU A 299 22.93 19.51 6.53
N GLU A 300 23.62 18.67 5.74
CA GLU A 300 24.43 19.14 4.63
C GLU A 300 23.52 19.61 3.47
N ASN A 301 23.95 20.65 2.75
CA ASN A 301 23.15 21.24 1.66
C ASN A 301 22.80 20.21 0.57
N ASP A 302 23.75 19.35 0.19
CA ASP A 302 23.53 18.31 -0.82
C ASP A 302 22.43 17.32 -0.38
N PHE A 303 22.35 17.03 0.93
CA PHE A 303 21.29 16.19 1.48
C PHE A 303 19.93 16.89 1.44
N VAL A 304 19.89 18.19 1.77
CA VAL A 304 18.67 19.02 1.68
C VAL A 304 18.15 19.08 0.26
N ASP A 305 19.03 19.34 -0.72
CA ASP A 305 18.66 19.39 -2.14
C ASP A 305 18.09 18.05 -2.63
N MET A 306 18.67 16.94 -2.17
CA MET A 306 18.19 15.60 -2.49
C MET A 306 16.81 15.30 -1.86
N VAL A 307 16.55 15.73 -0.62
CA VAL A 307 15.21 15.62 -0.02
C VAL A 307 14.20 16.47 -0.78
N ASN A 308 14.57 17.70 -1.18
CA ASN A 308 13.71 18.59 -1.98
C ASN A 308 13.40 18.05 -3.39
N ALA A 309 14.30 17.26 -3.97
CA ALA A 309 14.12 16.63 -5.29
C ALA A 309 13.17 15.42 -5.27
N TRP A 310 12.69 15.02 -4.09
CA TRP A 310 11.81 13.85 -3.94
C TRP A 310 10.49 14.01 -4.69
N GLN A 311 10.15 12.99 -5.48
CA GLN A 311 8.90 12.97 -6.22
C GLN A 311 7.81 12.22 -5.45
N TRP A 312 6.75 12.97 -5.13
CA TRP A 312 5.49 12.40 -4.64
C TRP A 312 4.77 11.65 -5.75
N GLU A 313 3.81 10.79 -5.39
CA GLU A 313 3.03 10.06 -6.39
C GLU A 313 2.34 11.01 -7.38
N LYS A 314 2.32 10.60 -8.65
CA LYS A 314 1.61 11.31 -9.73
C LYS A 314 0.10 11.40 -9.44
N TRP A 315 -0.45 10.33 -8.87
CA TRP A 315 -1.88 10.16 -8.63
C TRP A 315 -2.13 9.67 -7.21
N SER A 316 -3.33 9.92 -6.71
CA SER A 316 -3.81 9.57 -5.38
C SER A 316 -5.20 8.94 -5.46
N LEU A 317 -5.70 8.44 -4.33
CA LEU A 317 -7.02 7.81 -4.22
C LEU A 317 -8.13 8.86 -4.20
N CYS A 318 -9.22 8.57 -4.90
CA CYS A 318 -10.48 9.29 -4.86
C CYS A 318 -11.61 8.28 -4.67
N ASP A 319 -12.00 8.10 -3.41
CA ASP A 319 -12.77 6.95 -2.95
C ASP A 319 -14.18 7.35 -2.56
N LEU A 320 -15.17 6.82 -3.28
CA LEU A 320 -16.58 6.92 -2.93
C LEU A 320 -17.00 5.72 -2.08
N HIS A 321 -17.28 5.99 -0.81
CA HIS A 321 -17.80 5.02 0.14
C HIS A 321 -19.32 5.04 0.18
N LEU A 322 -19.96 3.87 0.12
CA LEU A 322 -21.42 3.74 0.03
C LEU A 322 -21.97 2.86 1.15
N ALA A 323 -23.08 3.30 1.76
CA ALA A 323 -23.98 2.43 2.49
C ALA A 323 -25.13 2.02 1.56
N LEU A 324 -25.22 0.73 1.25
CA LEU A 324 -26.21 0.18 0.33
C LEU A 324 -27.32 -0.54 1.10
N GLU A 325 -28.54 -0.48 0.56
CA GLU A 325 -29.70 -1.20 1.08
C GLU A 325 -29.59 -2.72 0.84
N GLU A 326 -28.89 -3.12 -0.22
CA GLU A 326 -28.67 -4.50 -0.63
C GLU A 326 -27.31 -4.65 -1.35
N PRO A 327 -26.73 -5.87 -1.41
CA PRO A 327 -25.52 -6.11 -2.19
C PRO A 327 -25.75 -5.98 -3.71
N PRO A 328 -24.70 -5.69 -4.50
CA PRO A 328 -24.81 -5.64 -5.95
C PRO A 328 -25.09 -7.02 -6.54
N HIS A 329 -25.91 -7.04 -7.60
CA HIS A 329 -26.13 -8.19 -8.46
C HIS A 329 -25.77 -7.79 -9.90
N PHE A 330 -24.67 -8.34 -10.41
CA PHE A 330 -24.13 -7.95 -11.71
C PHE A 330 -24.84 -8.68 -12.85
N LYS A 331 -25.10 -7.98 -13.97
CA LYS A 331 -25.67 -8.59 -15.19
C LYS A 331 -24.85 -9.78 -15.69
N ALA A 332 -23.53 -9.71 -15.53
CA ALA A 332 -22.64 -10.78 -15.93
C ALA A 332 -22.78 -12.06 -15.09
N ALA A 333 -23.60 -12.07 -14.04
CA ALA A 333 -23.97 -13.29 -13.30
C ALA A 333 -24.65 -14.33 -14.20
N GLU A 334 -25.31 -13.91 -15.29
CA GLU A 334 -25.87 -14.80 -16.31
C GLU A 334 -24.78 -15.64 -17.02
N SER A 335 -23.59 -15.04 -17.25
CA SER A 335 -22.47 -15.70 -17.92
C SER A 335 -21.44 -16.32 -16.97
N ASN A 336 -21.40 -15.82 -15.72
CA ASN A 336 -20.58 -16.35 -14.65
C ASN A 336 -21.23 -16.12 -13.27
N PRO A 337 -21.84 -17.14 -12.65
CA PRO A 337 -22.60 -17.01 -11.41
C PRO A 337 -21.74 -16.65 -10.18
N ASP A 338 -20.40 -16.75 -10.29
CA ASP A 338 -19.50 -16.37 -9.20
C ASP A 338 -19.25 -14.86 -9.13
N ILE A 339 -19.62 -14.08 -10.17
CA ILE A 339 -19.15 -12.70 -10.31
C ILE A 339 -19.51 -11.80 -9.14
N ASP A 340 -20.69 -11.98 -8.52
CA ASP A 340 -21.14 -11.18 -7.36
C ASP A 340 -20.25 -11.40 -6.11
N LYS A 341 -19.39 -12.42 -6.14
CA LYS A 341 -18.43 -12.74 -5.09
C LYS A 341 -17.01 -12.32 -5.47
N ALA A 342 -16.80 -11.49 -6.50
CA ALA A 342 -15.47 -10.97 -6.76
C ALA A 342 -15.04 -10.04 -5.63
N PHE A 343 -13.75 -10.02 -5.33
CA PHE A 343 -13.21 -9.10 -4.35
C PHE A 343 -13.02 -7.70 -4.94
N ILE A 344 -12.46 -7.62 -6.15
CA ILE A 344 -12.18 -6.37 -6.86
C ILE A 344 -12.87 -6.42 -8.22
N TYR A 345 -13.59 -5.35 -8.56
CA TYR A 345 -14.20 -5.19 -9.88
C TYR A 345 -13.52 -4.04 -10.61
N VAL A 346 -13.16 -4.23 -11.88
CA VAL A 346 -12.71 -3.14 -12.76
C VAL A 346 -13.90 -2.72 -13.61
N LEU A 347 -14.37 -1.48 -13.46
CA LEU A 347 -15.58 -0.97 -14.11
C LEU A 347 -15.26 0.22 -15.02
N GLY A 348 -16.00 0.33 -16.13
CA GLY A 348 -15.96 1.50 -17.01
C GLY A 348 -14.89 1.47 -18.10
N TYR A 349 -14.19 0.35 -18.28
CA TYR A 349 -13.26 0.15 -19.38
C TYR A 349 -13.70 -0.99 -20.30
N GLU A 350 -13.55 -0.78 -21.61
CA GLU A 350 -13.80 -1.79 -22.63
C GLU A 350 -12.52 -2.19 -23.36
N ASN A 351 -11.48 -1.35 -23.32
CA ASN A 351 -10.21 -1.58 -24.01
C ASN A 351 -9.02 -0.93 -23.28
N SER A 352 -7.82 -1.33 -23.66
CA SER A 352 -6.60 -0.86 -22.99
C SER A 352 -6.19 0.55 -23.40
N ASP A 353 -6.71 1.09 -24.50
CA ASP A 353 -6.44 2.47 -24.94
C ASP A 353 -7.17 3.49 -24.06
N GLU A 354 -8.37 3.17 -23.57
CA GLU A 354 -9.08 3.97 -22.57
C GLU A 354 -8.26 4.14 -21.28
N LEU A 355 -7.57 3.08 -20.83
CA LEU A 355 -6.67 3.12 -19.67
C LEU A 355 -5.51 4.09 -19.89
N ARG A 356 -4.80 3.95 -21.01
CA ARG A 356 -3.65 4.80 -21.36
C ARG A 356 -4.09 6.26 -21.46
N HIS A 357 -5.21 6.51 -22.13
CA HIS A 357 -5.76 7.85 -22.27
C HIS A 357 -6.08 8.48 -20.91
N GLU A 358 -6.72 7.74 -20.00
CA GLU A 358 -6.99 8.22 -18.64
C GLU A 358 -5.70 8.53 -17.86
N TRP A 359 -4.70 7.65 -17.89
CA TRP A 359 -3.43 7.90 -17.22
C TRP A 359 -2.67 9.10 -17.80
N ASP A 360 -2.66 9.27 -19.12
CA ASP A 360 -2.03 10.40 -19.80
C ASP A 360 -2.70 11.75 -19.42
N LEU A 361 -4.03 11.76 -19.28
CA LEU A 361 -4.76 12.95 -18.81
C LEU A 361 -4.36 13.31 -17.38
N MET A 362 -4.27 12.32 -16.49
CA MET A 362 -3.92 12.55 -15.08
C MET A 362 -2.50 13.10 -14.90
N ASP A 363 -1.55 12.75 -15.79
CA ASP A 363 -0.20 13.32 -15.81
C ASP A 363 -0.19 14.83 -16.07
N THR A 364 -1.25 15.36 -16.69
CA THR A 364 -1.41 16.81 -16.93
C THR A 364 -2.36 17.49 -15.93
N GLY A 365 -2.78 16.77 -14.89
CA GLY A 365 -3.71 17.27 -13.87
C GLY A 365 -5.18 17.26 -14.32
N GLU A 366 -5.51 16.60 -15.43
CA GLU A 366 -6.88 16.44 -15.92
C GLU A 366 -7.53 15.21 -15.28
N LEU A 367 -8.73 15.38 -14.72
CA LEU A 367 -9.54 14.27 -14.23
C LEU A 367 -10.54 13.90 -15.34
N PRO A 368 -10.48 12.69 -15.93
CA PRO A 368 -11.37 12.33 -17.01
C PRO A 368 -12.84 12.35 -16.56
N GLU A 369 -13.72 12.96 -17.37
CA GLU A 369 -15.17 12.94 -17.11
C GLU A 369 -15.76 11.53 -17.16
N LYS A 370 -15.12 10.64 -17.94
CA LYS A 370 -15.48 9.23 -18.10
C LYS A 370 -14.31 8.33 -17.72
N ALA A 371 -13.95 8.34 -16.44
CA ALA A 371 -12.93 7.44 -15.93
C ALA A 371 -13.52 6.07 -15.58
N GLY A 372 -12.72 5.03 -15.72
CA GLY A 372 -13.00 3.78 -15.04
C GLY A 372 -12.48 3.80 -13.61
N TYR A 373 -12.84 2.80 -12.82
CA TYR A 373 -12.46 2.73 -11.41
C TYR A 373 -12.58 1.29 -10.91
N ILE A 374 -12.02 1.01 -9.73
CA ILE A 374 -12.30 -0.24 -9.04
C ILE A 374 -13.51 -0.12 -8.12
N ALA A 375 -14.31 -1.17 -8.05
CA ALA A 375 -15.31 -1.34 -7.00
C ALA A 375 -14.92 -2.50 -6.07
N CYS A 376 -15.21 -2.37 -4.79
CA CYS A 376 -15.09 -3.46 -3.81
C CYS A 376 -16.27 -3.41 -2.84
N PHE A 377 -16.76 -4.58 -2.45
CA PHE A 377 -17.89 -4.75 -1.52
C PHE A 377 -17.46 -5.65 -0.35
N PRO A 378 -16.69 -5.12 0.62
CA PRO A 378 -16.10 -5.92 1.71
C PRO A 378 -17.11 -6.77 2.47
N SER A 379 -18.32 -6.25 2.68
CA SER A 379 -19.38 -6.92 3.43
C SER A 379 -19.91 -8.20 2.78
N VAL A 380 -19.67 -8.41 1.49
CA VAL A 380 -19.97 -9.68 0.80
C VAL A 380 -19.08 -10.81 1.34
N HIS A 381 -17.85 -10.48 1.74
CA HIS A 381 -16.86 -11.42 2.26
C HIS A 381 -16.81 -11.43 3.78
N ASP A 382 -17.05 -10.29 4.41
CA ASP A 382 -17.06 -10.08 5.85
C ASP A 382 -18.39 -9.45 6.31
N PRO A 383 -19.39 -10.27 6.69
CA PRO A 383 -20.75 -9.80 6.98
C PRO A 383 -20.84 -8.87 8.21
N TYR A 384 -19.75 -8.64 8.93
CA TYR A 384 -19.70 -7.68 10.04
C TYR A 384 -19.46 -6.23 9.59
N GLN A 385 -19.15 -5.99 8.31
CA GLN A 385 -18.90 -4.63 7.79
C GLN A 385 -20.17 -3.87 7.35
N ALA A 386 -21.32 -4.53 7.36
CA ALA A 386 -22.63 -3.92 7.12
C ALA A 386 -23.74 -4.69 7.87
N PRO A 387 -24.93 -4.12 8.08
CA PRO A 387 -26.05 -4.86 8.67
C PRO A 387 -26.49 -6.06 7.80
N PRO A 388 -27.17 -7.07 8.36
CA PRO A 388 -27.61 -8.24 7.61
C PRO A 388 -28.44 -7.89 6.37
N GLY A 389 -28.09 -8.48 5.22
CA GLY A 389 -28.75 -8.25 3.94
C GLY A 389 -28.38 -6.94 3.22
N ARG A 390 -27.53 -6.11 3.83
CA ARG A 390 -27.04 -4.83 3.29
C ARG A 390 -25.58 -4.94 2.87
N ALA A 391 -25.05 -3.88 2.24
CA ALA A 391 -23.64 -3.85 1.84
C ALA A 391 -22.94 -2.52 2.11
N SER A 392 -21.66 -2.59 2.49
CA SER A 392 -20.73 -1.47 2.37
C SER A 392 -19.93 -1.61 1.08
N ALA A 393 -19.64 -0.48 0.44
CA ALA A 393 -18.87 -0.47 -0.80
C ALA A 393 -17.86 0.68 -0.83
N VAL A 394 -16.80 0.48 -1.61
CA VAL A 394 -15.88 1.54 -2.03
C VAL A 394 -15.73 1.49 -3.55
N LEU A 395 -15.91 2.63 -4.20
CA LEU A 395 -15.57 2.86 -5.60
C LEU A 395 -14.35 3.78 -5.63
N SER A 396 -13.21 3.28 -6.08
CA SER A 396 -11.91 3.96 -5.99
C SER A 396 -11.38 4.28 -7.39
N GLN A 397 -11.33 5.56 -7.70
CA GLN A 397 -10.71 6.10 -8.91
C GLN A 397 -9.36 6.71 -8.55
N MET A 398 -8.37 6.59 -9.43
CA MET A 398 -7.13 7.37 -9.30
C MET A 398 -7.38 8.81 -9.73
N ALA A 399 -6.74 9.77 -9.06
CA ALA A 399 -6.92 11.19 -9.36
C ALA A 399 -5.64 11.99 -9.12
N PRO A 400 -5.36 13.03 -9.92
CA PRO A 400 -4.26 13.95 -9.66
C PRO A 400 -4.56 14.78 -8.41
N PHE A 401 -3.52 15.10 -7.63
CA PHE A 401 -3.69 16.00 -6.50
C PHE A 401 -3.98 17.45 -6.94
N GLU A 402 -3.18 17.96 -7.86
CA GLU A 402 -3.36 19.28 -8.45
C GLU A 402 -4.21 19.17 -9.73
N LEU A 403 -5.46 19.63 -9.65
CA LEU A 403 -6.34 19.69 -10.81
C LEU A 403 -5.98 20.87 -11.70
N LYS A 404 -5.84 20.63 -13.01
CA LYS A 404 -5.56 21.65 -14.03
C LYS A 404 -6.53 22.84 -13.93
N ASP A 405 -7.82 22.52 -13.77
CA ASP A 405 -8.88 23.52 -13.64
C ASP A 405 -9.26 23.74 -12.17
N GLY A 406 -8.55 24.64 -11.49
CA GLY A 406 -8.91 25.11 -10.14
C GLY A 406 -8.06 24.57 -8.99
N GLY A 407 -6.99 23.85 -9.28
CA GLY A 407 -6.00 23.37 -8.30
C GLY A 407 -6.59 22.40 -7.26
N SER A 408 -5.79 22.08 -6.24
CA SER A 408 -6.19 21.20 -5.15
C SER A 408 -7.40 21.71 -4.34
N GLU A 409 -7.71 23.01 -4.33
CA GLU A 409 -8.89 23.56 -3.66
C GLU A 409 -10.23 23.11 -4.28
N LYS A 410 -10.25 22.76 -5.58
CA LYS A 410 -11.48 22.29 -6.24
C LYS A 410 -12.01 21.00 -5.60
N TRP A 411 -11.14 20.16 -5.05
CA TRP A 411 -11.53 18.98 -4.28
C TRP A 411 -12.42 19.31 -3.08
N LEU A 412 -12.32 20.50 -2.49
CA LEU A 412 -13.13 20.89 -1.32
C LEU A 412 -14.57 21.29 -1.70
N ARG A 413 -14.90 21.41 -2.99
CA ARG A 413 -16.22 21.83 -3.46
C ARG A 413 -17.19 20.67 -3.48
N PHE A 414 -18.22 20.73 -2.64
CA PHE A 414 -19.25 19.68 -2.56
C PHE A 414 -19.90 19.33 -3.91
N LYS A 415 -20.19 20.33 -4.75
CA LYS A 415 -20.79 20.08 -6.08
C LYS A 415 -19.88 19.28 -7.02
N PHE A 416 -18.56 19.47 -6.92
CA PHE A 416 -17.61 18.69 -7.70
C PHE A 416 -17.54 17.24 -7.22
N ARG A 417 -17.54 17.05 -5.89
CA ARG A 417 -17.66 15.73 -5.26
C ARG A 417 -18.92 14.98 -5.67
N GLU A 418 -20.07 15.66 -5.66
CA GLU A 418 -21.36 15.12 -6.06
C GLU A 418 -21.36 14.66 -7.53
N GLN A 419 -20.72 15.43 -8.44
CA GLN A 419 -20.56 15.04 -9.84
C GLN A 419 -19.77 13.74 -10.02
N ILE A 420 -18.67 13.58 -9.28
CA ILE A 420 -17.88 12.35 -9.30
C ILE A 420 -18.72 11.18 -8.78
N ALA A 421 -19.41 11.38 -7.66
CA ALA A 421 -20.26 10.35 -7.07
C ALA A 421 -21.40 9.92 -8.00
N ASP A 422 -22.13 10.87 -8.60
CA ASP A 422 -23.20 10.57 -9.54
C ASP A 422 -22.69 9.81 -10.77
N TYR A 423 -21.50 10.15 -11.31
CA TYR A 423 -20.91 9.44 -12.44
C TYR A 423 -20.50 7.99 -12.08
N GLN A 424 -19.82 7.80 -10.95
CA GLN A 424 -19.42 6.47 -10.49
C GLN A 424 -20.65 5.61 -10.18
N LEU A 425 -21.68 6.15 -9.53
CA LEU A 425 -22.93 5.42 -9.29
C LEU A 425 -23.65 5.05 -10.59
N ALA A 426 -23.76 5.98 -11.54
CA ALA A 426 -24.38 5.71 -12.84
C ALA A 426 -23.60 4.65 -13.64
N THR A 427 -22.28 4.57 -13.46
CA THR A 427 -21.46 3.52 -14.07
C THR A 427 -21.68 2.18 -13.38
N LEU A 428 -21.73 2.15 -12.04
CA LEU A 428 -22.05 0.93 -11.28
C LEU A 428 -23.42 0.36 -11.68
N GLU A 429 -24.46 1.20 -11.75
CA GLU A 429 -25.83 0.80 -12.12
C GLU A 429 -25.89 0.13 -13.50
N LYS A 430 -25.03 0.52 -14.46
CA LYS A 430 -24.97 -0.14 -15.78
C LYS A 430 -24.59 -1.62 -15.65
N TYR A 431 -23.69 -1.96 -14.73
CA TYR A 431 -23.18 -3.32 -14.54
C TYR A 431 -23.98 -4.09 -13.47
N ALA A 432 -24.44 -3.41 -12.42
CA ALA A 432 -25.24 -3.93 -11.32
C ALA A 432 -26.59 -3.19 -11.23
N PRO A 433 -27.58 -3.53 -12.09
CA PRO A 433 -28.81 -2.75 -12.30
C PRO A 433 -29.76 -2.71 -11.09
N ASN A 434 -29.54 -3.55 -10.08
CA ASN A 434 -30.27 -3.47 -8.83
C ASN A 434 -29.78 -2.31 -7.95
N ILE A 435 -28.56 -1.80 -8.13
CA ILE A 435 -28.01 -0.67 -7.37
C ILE A 435 -28.42 0.65 -8.01
N THR A 436 -29.71 0.97 -7.89
CA THR A 436 -30.27 2.26 -8.29
C THR A 436 -30.02 3.33 -7.22
N LYS A 437 -30.22 4.61 -7.56
CA LYS A 437 -29.99 5.73 -6.63
C LYS A 437 -30.75 5.61 -5.31
N ASP A 438 -31.95 5.03 -5.29
CA ASP A 438 -32.74 4.78 -4.07
C ASP A 438 -32.17 3.67 -3.17
N LYS A 439 -31.27 2.83 -3.70
CA LYS A 439 -30.54 1.81 -2.91
C LYS A 439 -29.29 2.33 -2.24
N VAL A 440 -28.86 3.55 -2.57
CA VAL A 440 -27.76 4.25 -1.90
C VAL A 440 -28.32 5.01 -0.71
N LEU A 441 -28.24 4.40 0.47
CA LEU A 441 -28.75 4.99 1.71
C LEU A 441 -27.93 6.20 2.16
N TRP A 442 -26.62 6.17 1.89
CA TRP A 442 -25.71 7.28 2.13
C TRP A 442 -24.42 7.10 1.33
N TRP A 443 -23.72 8.20 1.06
CA TRP A 443 -22.40 8.16 0.45
C TRP A 443 -21.46 9.19 1.10
N ASN A 444 -20.17 8.90 1.07
CA ASN A 444 -19.10 9.82 1.45
C ASN A 444 -17.93 9.68 0.48
N ILE A 445 -17.35 10.79 0.03
CA ILE A 445 -16.17 10.74 -0.85
C ILE A 445 -14.93 11.25 -0.12
N THR A 446 -13.84 10.49 -0.22
CA THR A 446 -12.50 10.85 0.25
C THR A 446 -11.63 11.19 -0.94
N THR A 447 -11.19 12.44 -1.02
CA THR A 447 -10.40 12.99 -2.15
C THR A 447 -8.90 13.06 -1.80
N PRO A 448 -8.01 13.28 -2.79
CA PRO A 448 -6.57 13.48 -2.52
C PRO A 448 -6.28 14.58 -1.48
N ALA A 449 -7.06 15.67 -1.49
CA ALA A 449 -6.96 16.75 -0.51
C ALA A 449 -7.37 16.31 0.91
N ASP A 450 -8.44 15.50 1.03
CA ASP A 450 -8.87 14.98 2.34
C ASP A 450 -7.83 14.02 2.93
N ILE A 451 -7.21 13.20 2.07
CA ILE A 451 -6.15 12.27 2.49
C ILE A 451 -4.99 13.04 3.11
N GLN A 452 -4.48 14.07 2.44
CA GLN A 452 -3.42 14.91 3.02
C GLN A 452 -3.86 15.60 4.32
N ASN A 453 -5.09 16.11 4.37
CA ASN A 453 -5.60 16.81 5.55
C ASN A 453 -5.73 15.87 6.75
N LYS A 454 -6.21 14.64 6.54
CA LYS A 454 -6.38 13.62 7.56
C LYS A 454 -5.05 12.98 7.96
N PHE A 455 -4.19 12.72 6.98
CA PHE A 455 -2.88 12.10 7.13
C PHE A 455 -1.82 13.07 6.62
N ALA A 456 -1.31 13.95 7.50
CA ALA A 456 -0.29 14.94 7.15
C ALA A 456 1.00 14.35 6.53
N ASN A 457 1.21 13.05 6.71
CA ASN A 457 2.31 12.25 6.19
C ASN A 457 2.08 11.76 4.74
N MET A 458 0.83 11.74 4.27
CA MET A 458 0.47 11.43 2.89
C MET A 458 0.41 12.74 2.10
N VAL A 459 1.56 13.39 1.96
CA VAL A 459 1.71 14.66 1.24
C VAL A 459 1.19 14.51 -0.18
N ARG A 460 0.35 15.45 -0.63
CA ARG A 460 -0.38 15.42 -1.90
C ARG A 460 -1.25 14.16 -2.08
N GLY A 461 -1.68 13.55 -0.99
CA GLY A 461 -2.42 12.28 -1.02
C GLY A 461 -1.53 11.08 -1.37
N SER A 462 -0.21 11.21 -1.29
CA SER A 462 0.77 10.16 -1.59
C SER A 462 0.73 9.06 -0.52
N TYR A 463 -0.10 8.04 -0.75
CA TYR A 463 -0.34 6.92 0.14
C TYR A 463 0.86 5.95 0.24
N LYS A 464 1.78 5.98 -0.72
CA LYS A 464 3.09 5.30 -0.67
C LYS A 464 4.23 6.20 -0.19
N GLN A 465 3.94 7.45 0.17
CA GLN A 465 4.91 8.48 0.57
C GLN A 465 6.00 8.77 -0.49
N GLY A 466 5.72 8.51 -1.77
CA GLY A 466 6.63 8.79 -2.88
C GLY A 466 6.41 7.86 -4.05
N GLN A 467 6.62 8.38 -5.26
CA GLN A 467 6.43 7.66 -6.50
C GLN A 467 7.32 6.40 -6.57
N TYR A 468 6.87 5.41 -7.34
CA TYR A 468 7.71 4.28 -7.74
C TYR A 468 8.39 4.63 -9.05
N HIS A 469 9.53 5.33 -8.96
CA HIS A 469 10.33 5.80 -10.07
C HIS A 469 11.75 5.20 -9.98
N PRO A 470 12.42 4.86 -11.10
CA PRO A 470 13.72 4.19 -11.07
C PRO A 470 14.79 4.89 -10.22
N LEU A 471 14.75 6.22 -10.18
CA LEU A 471 15.71 7.04 -9.41
C LEU A 471 15.39 7.19 -7.91
N GLN A 472 14.29 6.60 -7.40
CA GLN A 472 13.92 6.65 -5.98
C GLN A 472 13.45 5.31 -5.41
N MET A 473 13.73 4.21 -6.11
CA MET A 473 13.39 2.85 -5.71
C MET A 473 14.64 2.05 -5.35
N GLY A 474 14.46 0.90 -4.69
CA GLY A 474 15.59 0.07 -4.31
C GLY A 474 16.51 0.74 -3.30
N TYR A 475 17.81 0.63 -3.56
CA TYR A 475 18.88 1.28 -2.78
C TYR A 475 18.81 2.82 -2.80
N LEU A 476 18.02 3.40 -3.70
CA LEU A 476 17.79 4.84 -3.78
C LEU A 476 16.52 5.28 -3.04
N ARG A 477 15.90 4.44 -2.21
CA ARG A 477 14.69 4.79 -1.46
C ARG A 477 14.96 5.02 0.04
N PRO A 478 14.99 6.27 0.55
CA PRO A 478 14.82 7.53 -0.17
C PRO A 478 16.11 8.02 -0.86
N ASN A 479 17.26 7.46 -0.46
CA ASN A 479 18.58 7.71 -1.01
C ASN A 479 19.55 6.62 -0.50
N GLN A 480 20.80 6.68 -0.92
CA GLN A 480 21.84 5.69 -0.58
C GLN A 480 22.23 5.70 0.91
N GLU A 481 22.12 6.84 1.58
CA GLU A 481 22.47 6.99 2.99
C GLU A 481 21.36 6.47 3.91
N CYS A 482 20.11 6.52 3.47
CA CYS A 482 18.93 6.24 4.28
C CYS A 482 18.22 4.93 3.91
N SER A 483 18.54 4.29 2.78
CA SER A 483 17.89 3.05 2.33
C SER A 483 18.16 1.85 3.24
N HIS A 484 19.15 1.95 4.13
CA HIS A 484 19.44 0.99 5.20
C HIS A 484 18.89 1.44 6.57
N ASN A 485 17.91 2.36 6.58
CA ASN A 485 17.22 2.89 7.75
C ASN A 485 18.05 3.75 8.71
N VAL A 486 19.35 3.94 8.49
CA VAL A 486 20.19 4.93 9.19
C VAL A 486 20.05 6.32 8.57
N THR A 487 20.61 7.36 9.18
CA THR A 487 20.60 8.74 8.64
C THR A 487 21.90 9.48 8.96
N PRO A 488 22.16 10.65 8.33
CA PRO A 488 23.29 11.51 8.72
C PRO A 488 23.28 11.96 10.18
N ILE A 489 22.10 11.98 10.82
CA ILE A 489 21.97 12.28 12.24
C ILE A 489 22.14 10.97 13.02
N LYS A 490 23.20 10.90 13.83
CA LYS A 490 23.47 9.74 14.67
C LYS A 490 22.28 9.45 15.59
N ASN A 491 21.93 8.17 15.73
CA ASN A 491 20.79 7.66 16.50
C ASN A 491 19.40 8.11 15.99
N LEU A 492 19.30 8.77 14.83
CA LEU A 492 18.06 8.94 14.10
C LEU A 492 17.96 7.86 13.02
N PHE A 493 16.83 7.16 13.00
CA PHE A 493 16.51 6.13 12.03
C PHE A 493 15.24 6.49 11.27
N VAL A 494 15.07 5.95 10.06
CA VAL A 494 13.87 6.12 9.25
C VAL A 494 13.26 4.76 8.88
N GLY A 495 11.94 4.62 9.00
CA GLY A 495 11.21 3.35 8.77
C GLY A 495 9.83 3.53 8.14
N GLY A 496 9.60 4.67 7.46
CA GLY A 496 8.35 4.99 6.78
C GLY A 496 8.23 4.36 5.38
N ALA A 497 7.11 4.57 4.70
CA ALA A 497 6.89 4.11 3.31
C ALA A 497 7.76 4.87 2.27
N GLY A 498 8.28 6.03 2.63
CA GLY A 498 9.29 6.77 1.85
C GLY A 498 10.68 6.10 1.86
N VAL A 499 10.86 5.02 2.63
CA VAL A 499 12.10 4.24 2.70
C VAL A 499 11.88 2.87 2.06
N TRP A 500 12.96 2.22 1.63
CA TRP A 500 12.94 0.83 1.19
C TRP A 500 12.14 -0.08 2.15
N PRO A 501 11.35 -1.04 1.63
CA PRO A 501 11.01 -1.33 0.22
C PRO A 501 9.91 -0.49 -0.42
N GLY A 502 9.18 0.32 0.36
CA GLY A 502 8.09 1.16 -0.14
C GLY A 502 6.80 1.07 0.66
N GLY A 503 5.70 1.45 0.02
CA GLY A 503 4.39 1.60 0.66
C GLY A 503 3.48 0.36 0.59
N CYS A 504 2.20 0.61 0.84
CA CYS A 504 1.10 -0.37 0.77
C CYS A 504 1.05 -1.45 1.86
N VAL A 505 1.44 -1.12 3.10
CA VAL A 505 1.30 -2.02 4.28
C VAL A 505 1.94 -3.40 4.03
N ILE A 506 3.15 -3.36 3.46
CA ILE A 506 3.92 -4.57 3.14
C ILE A 506 4.82 -5.04 4.27
N TRP A 507 4.86 -4.31 5.40
CA TRP A 507 5.63 -4.65 6.61
C TRP A 507 7.15 -4.75 6.42
N GLY A 508 7.66 -4.50 5.21
CA GLY A 508 9.09 -4.41 4.95
C GLY A 508 9.77 -3.25 5.68
N PRO A 509 9.30 -1.99 5.53
CA PRO A 509 10.06 -0.85 6.04
C PRO A 509 10.19 -0.85 7.57
N GLY A 510 9.12 -1.26 8.28
CA GLY A 510 9.15 -1.37 9.73
C GLY A 510 10.04 -2.54 10.19
N TYR A 511 9.92 -3.71 9.56
CA TYR A 511 10.75 -4.87 9.89
C TYR A 511 12.26 -4.61 9.68
N VAL A 512 12.67 -4.05 8.54
CA VAL A 512 14.09 -3.76 8.27
C VAL A 512 14.61 -2.66 9.21
N CYS A 513 13.79 -1.65 9.51
CA CYS A 513 14.12 -0.62 10.49
C CYS A 513 14.29 -1.20 11.91
N ALA A 514 13.38 -2.07 12.37
CA ALA A 514 13.48 -2.71 13.68
C ALA A 514 14.76 -3.55 13.83
N ASN A 515 15.13 -4.30 12.78
CA ASN A 515 16.40 -5.03 12.74
C ASN A 515 17.60 -4.08 12.82
N THR A 516 17.58 -3.00 12.04
CA THR A 516 18.67 -2.01 12.02
C THR A 516 18.82 -1.30 13.37
N VAL A 517 17.73 -0.86 13.99
CA VAL A 517 17.76 -0.25 15.33
C VAL A 517 18.32 -1.24 16.34
N ALA A 518 17.92 -2.51 16.27
CA ALA A 518 18.41 -3.52 17.20
C ALA A 518 19.92 -3.77 17.04
N GLU A 519 20.40 -3.86 15.80
CA GLU A 519 21.81 -4.05 15.46
C GLU A 519 22.67 -2.85 15.94
N GLU A 520 22.31 -1.63 15.53
CA GLU A 520 23.07 -0.42 15.82
C GLU A 520 23.06 -0.04 17.32
N CYS A 521 21.98 -0.39 18.04
CA CYS A 521 21.83 -0.08 19.46
C CYS A 521 22.18 -1.25 20.40
N GLY A 522 22.65 -2.38 19.87
CA GLY A 522 23.01 -3.56 20.65
C GLY A 522 21.82 -4.15 21.44
N ILE A 523 20.63 -4.16 20.85
CA ILE A 523 19.42 -4.76 21.44
C ILE A 523 19.35 -6.22 21.01
N GLU A 524 19.16 -7.11 21.99
CA GLU A 524 18.99 -8.54 21.71
C GLU A 524 17.64 -8.80 21.04
N LYS A 525 17.67 -9.37 19.84
CA LYS A 525 16.46 -9.71 19.06
C LYS A 525 15.84 -11.00 19.61
N TRP A 526 14.56 -10.94 19.98
CA TRP A 526 13.78 -12.14 20.32
C TRP A 526 13.22 -12.84 19.07
N TRP A 527 13.12 -12.12 17.95
CA TRP A 527 12.71 -12.64 16.65
C TRP A 527 13.93 -13.12 15.87
N LYS A 528 13.67 -13.97 14.87
CA LYS A 528 14.70 -14.55 14.01
C LYS A 528 14.48 -14.07 12.58
N GLU A 529 15.48 -14.29 11.74
CA GLU A 529 15.28 -14.13 10.32
C GLU A 529 14.23 -15.11 9.80
N SER A 530 13.31 -14.61 8.98
CA SER A 530 12.22 -15.43 8.43
C SER A 530 12.75 -16.54 7.51
N GLU A 531 12.03 -17.66 7.50
CA GLU A 531 12.41 -18.85 6.71
C GLU A 531 12.51 -18.54 5.20
N ILE A 532 11.65 -17.65 4.68
CA ILE A 532 11.69 -17.24 3.27
C ILE A 532 12.99 -16.52 2.93
N VAL A 533 13.51 -15.70 3.85
CA VAL A 533 14.77 -14.97 3.69
C VAL A 533 15.95 -15.94 3.78
N THR A 534 15.99 -16.80 4.79
CA THR A 534 17.09 -17.76 4.95
C THR A 534 17.21 -18.69 3.73
N LYS A 535 16.10 -19.23 3.23
CA LYS A 535 16.09 -20.08 2.02
C LYS A 535 16.54 -19.33 0.76
N ALA A 536 16.15 -18.07 0.60
CA ALA A 536 16.57 -17.28 -0.55
C ALA A 536 18.07 -16.96 -0.51
N ARG A 537 18.61 -16.69 0.69
CA ARG A 537 20.06 -16.47 0.88
C ARG A 537 20.87 -17.73 0.60
N GLU A 538 20.43 -18.89 1.07
CA GLU A 538 21.08 -20.18 0.79
C GLU A 538 21.19 -20.49 -0.71
N LYS A 539 20.21 -20.01 -1.49
CA LYS A 539 20.21 -20.12 -2.96
C LYS A 539 20.97 -19.00 -3.68
N GLY A 540 21.47 -18.01 -2.94
CA GLY A 540 22.23 -16.88 -3.48
C GLY A 540 21.39 -15.78 -4.14
N TYR A 541 20.06 -15.78 -3.99
CA TYR A 541 19.18 -14.79 -4.62
C TYR A 541 19.20 -13.42 -3.94
N ILE A 542 19.54 -13.39 -2.66
CA ILE A 542 19.64 -12.19 -1.83
C ILE A 542 20.99 -12.19 -1.09
N PRO A 543 21.40 -11.05 -0.50
CA PRO A 543 22.70 -10.89 0.17
C PRO A 543 22.94 -11.85 1.31
#